data_AF-A0AAW2A5M0-F1
#
_entry.id   AF-A0AAW2A5M0-F1
#
_cell.length_a   1.000
_cell.length_b   1.000
_cell.length_c   1.000
_cell.angle_alpha   90.00
_cell.angle_beta   90.00
_cell.angle_gamma   90.00
#
_symmetry.space_group_name_H-M   'P 1'
#
loop_
_entity.id
_entity.type
_entity.pdbx_description
1 polymer ?
#
loop_
_entity_poly.entity_id
_entity_poly.type
_entity_poly.pdbx_seq_one_letter_code
_entity_poly.pdbx_strand_id
1 'polypeptide(L)' 'DDDVIQWRFGNTLIAEINKREDRITVYDDVLDGRFRDRLKLDNQTGSLTITDITTEHSREYELLINSVKKSFFLFVF' A
#
# COMPACT_ATOMS: atom_id res chain seq x y z
N ASP A 1 -11.58 -0.31 17.65
CA ASP A 1 -10.97 0.49 16.59
C ASP A 1 -11.57 0.12 15.26
N ASP A 2 -12.28 1.07 14.65
CA ASP A 2 -12.70 0.99 13.25
C ASP A 2 -11.58 1.54 12.34
N ASP A 3 -10.33 1.13 12.61
CA ASP A 3 -9.21 1.65 11.86
C ASP A 3 -9.16 1.04 10.47
N VAL A 4 -9.19 1.90 9.46
CA VAL A 4 -8.90 1.55 8.08
C VAL A 4 -7.54 2.13 7.72
N ILE A 5 -6.64 1.25 7.30
CA ILE A 5 -5.30 1.59 6.80
C ILE A 5 -5.28 1.28 5.31
N GLN A 6 -5.00 2.27 4.47
CA GLN A 6 -4.89 2.10 3.03
C GLN A 6 -3.55 2.61 2.53
N TRP A 7 -2.92 1.82 1.67
CA TRP A 7 -1.74 2.20 0.90
C TRP A 7 -2.10 2.36 -0.56
N ARG A 8 -1.70 3.49 -1.15
CA ARG A 8 -1.96 3.80 -2.55
C ARG A 8 -0.66 4.14 -3.28
N PHE A 9 -0.59 3.76 -4.54
CA PHE A 9 0.43 4.17 -5.50
C PHE A 9 -0.19 5.19 -6.46
N GLY A 10 0.13 6.47 -6.28
CA GLY A 10 -0.67 7.57 -6.78
C GLY A 10 -2.14 7.40 -6.34
N ASN A 11 -3.07 7.39 -7.29
CA ASN A 11 -4.50 7.23 -7.02
C ASN A 11 -4.97 5.77 -6.93
N THR A 12 -4.07 4.79 -7.06
CA THR A 12 -4.43 3.35 -7.12
C THR A 12 -4.23 2.70 -5.77
N LEU A 13 -5.26 2.05 -5.22
CA LEU A 13 -5.14 1.26 -3.98
C LEU A 13 -4.31 0.00 -4.25
N ILE A 14 -3.29 -0.23 -3.41
CA ILE A 14 -2.40 -1.40 -3.53
C ILE A 14 -2.47 -2.32 -2.31
N ALA A 15 -2.88 -1.81 -1.15
CA ALA A 15 -3.13 -2.62 0.04
C ALA A 15 -4.11 -1.94 1.01
N GLU A 16 -4.89 -2.75 1.75
CA GLU A 16 -5.85 -2.30 2.76
C GLU A 16 -5.84 -3.22 3.98
N ILE A 17 -5.94 -2.63 5.18
CA ILE A 17 -6.35 -3.30 6.42
C ILE A 17 -7.65 -2.66 6.87
N ASN A 18 -8.65 -3.49 7.10
CA ASN A 18 -9.89 -3.09 7.76
C ASN A 18 -10.00 -3.85 9.09
N LYS A 19 -9.66 -3.19 10.20
CA LYS A 19 -9.69 -3.82 11.53
C LYS A 19 -11.10 -4.21 11.97
N ARG A 20 -12.13 -3.50 11.49
CA ARG A 20 -13.54 -3.79 11.82
C ARG A 20 -14.00 -5.12 11.24
N GLU A 21 -13.53 -5.43 10.03
CA GLU A 21 -13.87 -6.67 9.32
C GLU A 21 -12.81 -7.77 9.49
N ASP A 22 -11.76 -7.52 10.29
CA ASP A 22 -10.57 -8.37 10.40
C ASP A 22 -10.01 -8.79 9.03
N ARG A 23 -10.04 -7.85 8.07
CA ARG A 23 -9.70 -8.11 6.67
C ARG A 23 -8.40 -7.44 6.29
N ILE A 24 -7.55 -8.20 5.60
CA ILE A 24 -6.33 -7.74 4.97
C ILE A 24 -6.42 -8.07 3.50
N THR A 25 -6.25 -7.06 2.64
CA THR A 25 -6.30 -7.22 1.20
C THR A 25 -5.07 -6.59 0.57
N VAL A 26 -4.47 -7.32 -0.37
CA VAL A 26 -3.39 -6.82 -1.23
C VAL A 26 -3.92 -6.84 -2.66
N TYR A 27 -3.69 -5.76 -3.39
CA TYR A 27 -4.09 -5.58 -4.78
C TYR A 27 -2.83 -5.53 -5.64
N ASP A 28 -2.18 -6.68 -5.81
CA ASP A 28 -0.88 -6.78 -6.47
C ASP A 28 -0.99 -7.00 -8.00
N ASP A 29 -2.19 -7.38 -8.47
CA ASP A 29 -2.53 -7.56 -9.87
C ASP A 29 -2.91 -6.27 -10.61
N VAL A 30 -3.12 -5.17 -9.88
CA VAL A 30 -3.35 -3.83 -10.43
C VAL A 30 -2.11 -3.30 -11.17
N LEU A 31 -2.28 -2.23 -11.95
CA LEU A 31 -1.19 -1.57 -12.69
C LEU A 31 -0.42 -2.59 -13.56
N ASP A 32 -1.15 -3.43 -14.27
CA ASP A 32 -0.63 -4.50 -15.13
C ASP A 32 0.20 -5.55 -14.36
N GLY A 33 -0.11 -5.78 -13.09
CA GLY A 33 0.61 -6.70 -12.22
C GLY A 33 1.99 -6.20 -11.79
N ARG A 34 2.22 -4.88 -11.83
CA ARG A 34 3.50 -4.26 -11.42
C ARG A 34 3.97 -4.68 -10.03
N PHE A 35 3.02 -4.91 -9.13
CA PHE A 35 3.27 -5.25 -7.75
C PHE A 35 3.10 -6.74 -7.43
N ARG A 36 2.84 -7.58 -8.45
CA ARG A 36 2.54 -9.00 -8.31
C ARG A 36 3.64 -9.70 -7.51
N ASP A 37 3.23 -10.41 -6.46
CA ASP A 37 4.11 -11.13 -5.54
C ASP A 37 5.13 -10.25 -4.77
N ARG A 38 5.01 -8.92 -4.83
CA ARG A 38 5.99 -7.96 -4.25
C ARG A 38 5.49 -7.22 -3.01
N LEU A 39 4.20 -7.31 -2.69
CA LEU A 39 3.60 -6.59 -1.56
C LEU A 39 3.45 -7.49 -0.33
N LYS A 40 3.90 -7.02 0.83
CA LYS A 40 3.64 -7.64 2.13
C LYS A 40 3.12 -6.59 3.11
N LEU A 41 2.01 -6.90 3.77
CA LEU A 41 1.36 -5.98 4.70
C LEU A 41 1.40 -6.58 6.12
N ASP A 42 1.96 -5.82 7.06
CA ASP A 42 2.01 -6.20 8.47
C ASP A 42 0.73 -5.76 9.18
N ASN A 43 -0.03 -6.72 9.72
CA ASN A 43 -1.35 -6.45 10.29
C ASN A 43 -1.32 -5.78 11.68
N GLN A 44 -0.19 -5.84 12.37
CA GLN A 44 -0.03 -5.27 13.70
C GLN A 44 0.28 -3.78 13.62
N THR A 45 1.16 -3.40 12.69
CA THR A 45 1.69 -2.04 12.55
C THR A 45 1.07 -1.28 11.38
N GLY A 46 0.49 -1.98 10.39
CA GLY A 46 0.04 -1.39 9.14
C GLY A 46 1.15 -1.09 8.14
N SER A 47 2.36 -1.61 8.37
CA SER A 47 3.52 -1.35 7.52
C SER A 47 3.41 -2.10 6.20
N LEU A 48 3.60 -1.39 5.09
CA LEU A 48 3.73 -1.99 3.76
C LEU A 48 5.21 -2.19 3.41
N THR A 49 5.56 -3.42 3.04
CA THR A 49 6.85 -3.76 2.44
C THR A 49 6.65 -4.04 0.95
N ILE A 50 7.50 -3.43 0.12
CA ILE A 50 7.56 -3.65 -1.32
C ILE A 50 8.94 -4.25 -1.64
N THR A 51 8.98 -5.47 -2.16
CA THR A 51 10.23 -6.14 -2.56
C THR A 51 10.55 -5.93 -4.04
N ASP A 52 11.81 -6.12 -4.41
CA ASP A 52 12.28 -6.06 -5.81
C ASP A 52 11.90 -4.76 -6.54
N ILE A 53 12.18 -3.63 -5.89
CA ILE A 53 11.83 -2.31 -6.43
C ILE A 53 12.67 -1.99 -7.67
N THR A 54 12.00 -1.70 -8.79
CA THR A 54 12.55 -1.11 -10.02
C THR A 54 12.17 0.37 -10.15
N THR A 55 12.71 1.03 -11.18
CA THR A 55 12.38 2.41 -11.56
C THR A 55 10.88 2.63 -11.81
N GLU A 56 10.15 1.59 -12.23
CA GLU A 56 8.70 1.61 -12.46
C GLU A 56 7.87 1.84 -11.18
N HIS A 57 8.46 1.60 -10.01
CA HIS A 57 7.84 1.87 -8.71
C HIS A 57 8.11 3.29 -8.20
N SER A 58 8.76 4.15 -9.00
CA SER A 58 8.99 5.55 -8.64
C SER A 58 7.71 6.36 -8.81
N ARG A 59 7.11 6.79 -7.69
CA ARG A 59 5.94 7.66 -7.67
C ARG A 59 5.65 8.17 -6.25
N GLU A 60 4.61 8.98 -6.15
CA GLU A 60 3.90 9.22 -4.89
C GLU A 60 3.26 7.93 -4.36
N TYR A 61 3.45 7.71 -3.06
CA TYR A 61 2.74 6.75 -2.24
C TYR A 61 1.91 7.52 -1.22
N GLU A 62 0.65 7.12 -1.05
CA GLU A 62 -0.24 7.71 -0.05
C GLU A 62 -0.59 6.65 1.00
N LEU A 63 -0.42 7.00 2.27
CA LEU A 63 -0.90 6.25 3.42
C LEU A 63 -2.11 6.99 4.01
N LEU A 64 -3.27 6.35 3.99
CA LEU A 64 -4.46 6.81 4.68
C LEU A 64 -4.66 5.96 5.94
N ILE A 65 -4.78 6.60 7.09
CA ILE A 65 -5.17 5.97 8.35
C ILE A 65 -6.37 6.75 8.87
N ASN A 66 -7.57 6.19 8.71
CA ASN A 66 -8.83 6.89 8.99
C ASN A 66 -8.89 8.24 8.26
N SER A 67 -8.90 9.35 9.01
CA SER A 67 -8.92 10.71 8.45
C SER A 67 -7.52 11.33 8.26
N VAL A 68 -6.46 10.60 8.62
CA VAL A 68 -5.07 11.08 8.47
C VAL A 68 -4.52 10.59 7.15
N LYS A 69 -3.94 11.53 6.38
CA LYS A 69 -3.25 11.23 5.12
C LYS A 69 -1.77 11.60 5.25
N LYS A 70 -0.89 10.71 4.82
CA LYS A 70 0.54 10.96 4.65
C LYS A 70 0.94 10.62 3.21
N SER A 71 1.70 11.51 2.58
CA SER A 71 2.25 11.27 1.24
C SER A 71 3.76 11.15 1.31
N PHE A 72 4.32 10.27 0.49
CA PHE A 72 5.76 10.05 0.36
C PHE A 72 6.09 9.92 -1.13
N PHE A 73 7.20 10.49 -1.58
CA PHE A 73 7.68 10.25 -2.93
C PHE A 73 8.85 9.28 -2.87
N LEU A 74 8.77 8.20 -3.64
CA LEU A 74 9.87 7.29 -3.86
C LEU A 74 10.44 7.53 -5.26
N PHE A 75 11.74 7.72 -5.33
CA PHE A 75 12.49 7.77 -6.58
C PHE A 75 13.55 6.69 -6.56
N VAL A 76 13.52 5.80 -7.55
CA VAL A 76 14.48 4.73 -7.78
C VAL A 76 15.22 5.06 -9.08
N PHE A 77 16.55 5.00 -9.06
CA PHE A 77 17.43 5.31 -10.19
C PHE A 77 18.35 4.13 -10.49
#